data_AF-A0AAU8DUC6-F1
#
_entry.id   AF-A0AAU8DUC6-F1
#
_cell.length_a   1.000
_cell.length_b   1.000
_cell.length_c   1.000
_cell.angle_alpha   90.00
_cell.angle_beta   90.00
_cell.angle_gamma   90.00
#
_symmetry.space_group_name_H-M   'P 1'
#
loop_
_entity.id
_entity.type
_entity.pdbx_description
1 polymer ?
#
loop_
_entity_poly.entity_id
_entity_poly.type
_entity_poly.pdbx_seq_one_letter_code
_entity_poly.pdbx_strand_id
1 'polypeptide(L)'
;MTHNKQQFLGLDTDFCRGKSSQMRGQGEQMGGLMSNIQGQLDGVVWQGQNAERFCDHWASTLKPKMVESAGEMDHRGRELRKRADWQDQVSSA
;
A
#
# COMPACT_ATOMS: atom_id res chain seq x y z
N MET A 1 -13.43 20.32 -11.02
CA MET A 1 -12.12 20.90 -11.41
C MET A 1 -11.70 20.24 -12.71
N THR A 2 -11.72 21.01 -13.79
CA THR A 2 -11.43 20.54 -15.15
C THR A 2 -9.93 20.64 -15.36
N HIS A 3 -9.23 19.51 -15.48
CA HIS A 3 -7.77 19.49 -15.64
C HIS A 3 -7.41 20.01 -17.04
N ASN A 4 -6.79 21.20 -17.11
CA ASN A 4 -6.40 21.82 -18.37
C ASN A 4 -5.09 21.19 -18.88
N LYS A 5 -5.22 20.28 -19.85
CA LYS A 5 -4.10 19.56 -20.47
C LYS A 5 -3.13 20.46 -21.28
N GLN A 6 -3.44 21.74 -21.47
CA GLN A 6 -2.61 22.66 -22.26
C GLN A 6 -1.43 23.27 -21.47
N GLN A 7 -1.37 23.11 -20.14
CA GLN A 7 -0.29 23.64 -19.30
C GLN A 7 0.78 22.61 -18.88
N PHE A 8 0.58 21.32 -19.15
CA PHE A 8 1.51 20.27 -18.75
C PHE A 8 2.24 19.69 -19.97
N LEU A 9 3.55 19.93 -20.07
CA LEU A 9 4.43 19.11 -20.89
C LEU A 9 4.71 17.79 -20.15
N GLY A 10 3.73 16.88 -20.08
CA GLY A 10 3.92 15.54 -19.52
C GLY A 10 2.99 15.18 -18.34
N LEU A 11 3.57 14.66 -17.26
CA LEU A 11 2.87 14.15 -16.07
C LEU A 11 2.34 15.29 -15.18
N ASP A 12 1.11 15.17 -14.67
CA ASP A 12 0.59 16.04 -13.61
C ASP A 12 1.26 15.65 -12.28
N THR A 13 2.29 16.40 -11.90
CA THR A 13 3.16 16.07 -10.77
C THR A 13 2.44 16.21 -9.43
N ASP A 14 1.55 17.18 -9.28
CA ASP A 14 0.75 17.37 -8.06
C ASP A 14 -0.29 16.28 -7.88
N PHE A 15 -0.97 15.87 -8.94
CA PHE A 15 -1.85 14.70 -8.90
C PHE A 15 -1.07 13.44 -8.50
N CYS A 16 0.10 13.22 -9.08
CA CYS A 16 0.95 12.07 -8.77
C CYS A 16 1.47 12.09 -7.33
N ARG A 17 1.80 13.26 -6.78
CA ARG A 17 2.14 13.42 -5.36
C ARG A 17 0.96 13.05 -4.46
N GLY A 18 -0.24 13.53 -4.79
CA GLY A 18 -1.46 13.15 -4.08
C GLY A 18 -1.68 11.64 -4.08
N LYS A 19 -1.54 10.98 -5.24
CA LYS A 19 -1.66 9.52 -5.36
C LYS A 19 -0.56 8.76 -4.66
N SER A 20 0.68 9.25 -4.68
CA SER A 20 1.79 8.65 -3.94
C SER A 20 1.51 8.62 -2.43
N SER A 21 0.99 9.71 -1.87
CA SER A 21 0.63 9.79 -0.46
C SER A 21 -0.54 8.86 -0.14
N GLN A 22 -1.55 8.80 -1.02
CA GLN A 22 -2.69 7.90 -0.86
C GLN A 22 -2.25 6.43 -0.83
N MET A 23 -1.38 6.01 -1.74
CA MET A 23 -0.89 4.63 -1.81
C MET A 23 -0.13 4.23 -0.54
N ARG A 24 0.74 5.10 -0.04
CA ARG A 24 1.49 4.85 1.20
C ARG A 24 0.55 4.74 2.41
N GLY A 25 -0.41 5.65 2.53
CA GLY A 25 -1.41 5.60 3.60
C GLY A 25 -2.28 4.34 3.54
N GLN A 26 -2.61 3.84 2.35
CA GLN A 26 -3.33 2.57 2.19
C GLN A 26 -2.48 1.36 2.60
N GLY A 27 -1.19 1.36 2.28
CA GLY A 27 -0.25 0.33 2.76
C GLY A 27 -0.15 0.30 4.30
N GLU A 28 -0.07 1.46 4.93
CA GLU A 28 -0.08 1.59 6.40
C GLU A 28 -1.38 1.09 7.01
N GLN A 29 -2.54 1.47 6.44
CA GLN A 29 -3.85 0.98 6.88
C GLN A 29 -3.96 -0.54 6.77
N MET A 30 -3.46 -1.12 5.68
CA MET A 30 -3.43 -2.56 5.47
C MET A 30 -2.58 -3.26 6.55
N GLY A 31 -1.40 -2.72 6.88
CA GLY A 31 -0.57 -3.21 7.97
C GLY A 31 -1.26 -3.12 9.34
N GLY A 32 -1.99 -2.04 9.59
CA GLY A 32 -2.77 -1.85 10.81
C GLY A 32 -3.91 -2.88 10.96
N LEU A 33 -4.66 -3.13 9.88
CA LEU A 33 -5.71 -4.15 9.85
C LEU A 33 -5.14 -5.54 10.13
N MET A 34 -4.02 -5.88 9.51
CA MET A 34 -3.36 -7.17 9.73
C MET A 34 -2.89 -7.35 11.17
N SER A 35 -2.37 -6.29 11.79
CA SER A 35 -1.96 -6.31 13.19
C SER A 35 -3.15 -6.50 14.13
N ASN A 36 -4.29 -5.86 13.83
CA ASN A 36 -5.52 -6.05 14.60
C ASN A 36 -6.03 -7.50 14.51
N ILE A 37 -6.11 -8.05 13.30
CA ILE A 37 -6.57 -9.43 13.11
C ILE A 37 -5.63 -10.40 13.83
N GLN A 38 -4.31 -10.22 13.70
CA GLN A 38 -3.35 -11.07 14.42
C GLN A 38 -3.58 -11.04 15.94
N GLY A 39 -3.81 -9.86 16.52
CA GLY A 39 -4.13 -9.74 17.95
C GLY A 39 -5.42 -10.47 18.36
N GLN A 40 -6.43 -10.50 17.49
CA GLN A 40 -7.64 -11.30 17.72
C GLN A 40 -7.36 -12.80 17.67
N LEU A 41 -6.53 -13.25 16.73
CA LEU A 41 -6.16 -14.66 16.59
C LEU A 41 -5.34 -15.15 17.79
N ASP A 42 -4.42 -14.33 18.28
CA ASP A 42 -3.56 -14.64 19.43
C ASP A 42 -4.35 -14.69 20.75
N GLY A 43 -5.51 -14.02 20.81
CA GLY A 43 -6.39 -13.97 21.98
C GLY A 43 -7.35 -15.15 22.14
N VAL A 44 -7.34 -16.12 21.21
CA VAL A 44 -8.29 -17.24 21.20
C VAL A 44 -7.54 -18.57 21.31
N VAL A 45 -8.10 -19.51 22.09
CA VAL A 45 -7.62 -20.90 22.12
C VAL A 45 -8.25 -21.66 20.95
N TRP A 46 -7.42 -22.03 19.98
CA TRP A 46 -7.81 -22.79 18.80
C TRP A 46 -7.82 -24.29 19.13
N GLN A 47 -8.96 -24.97 18.91
CA GLN A 47 -9.09 -26.41 19.16
C GLN A 47 -9.78 -27.10 17.99
N GLY A 48 -9.25 -28.27 17.63
CA GLY A 48 -9.79 -29.14 16.59
C GLY A 48 -9.17 -28.90 15.20
N GLN A 49 -9.30 -29.91 14.34
CA GLN A 49 -8.61 -29.97 13.05
C GLN A 49 -8.87 -28.77 12.13
N ASN A 50 -10.08 -28.22 12.13
CA ASN A 50 -10.41 -27.07 11.28
C ASN A 50 -9.76 -25.78 11.78
N ALA A 51 -9.65 -25.62 13.10
CA ALA A 51 -9.02 -24.48 13.75
C ALA A 51 -7.51 -24.45 13.45
N GLU A 52 -6.85 -25.60 13.54
CA GLU A 52 -5.44 -25.79 13.17
C GLU A 52 -5.21 -25.45 11.69
N ARG A 53 -6.01 -26.01 10.78
CA ARG A 53 -5.93 -25.72 9.34
C ARG A 53 -6.09 -24.23 9.02
N PHE A 54 -7.00 -23.56 9.71
CA PHE A 54 -7.19 -22.12 9.56
C PHE A 54 -5.94 -21.35 10.00
N CYS A 55 -5.39 -21.67 11.18
CA CYS A 55 -4.18 -21.02 11.69
C CYS A 55 -2.99 -21.24 10.76
N ASP A 56 -2.82 -22.47 10.27
CA ASP A 56 -1.77 -22.82 9.30
C ASP A 56 -1.92 -22.04 8.01
N HIS A 57 -3.14 -21.97 7.45
CA HIS A 57 -3.40 -21.23 6.22
C HIS A 57 -3.19 -19.72 6.41
N TRP A 58 -3.65 -19.18 7.55
CA TRP A 58 -3.44 -17.78 7.91
C TRP A 58 -1.95 -17.43 7.96
N ALA A 59 -1.18 -18.21 8.72
CA ALA A 59 0.24 -17.96 8.94
C ALA A 59 1.09 -18.18 7.68
N SER A 60 0.78 -19.21 6.89
CA SER A 60 1.58 -19.59 5.71
C SER A 60 1.22 -18.83 4.44
N THR A 61 -0.02 -18.36 4.31
CA THR A 61 -0.53 -17.86 3.03
C THR A 61 -1.08 -16.44 3.13
N LEU A 62 -2.10 -16.23 3.95
CA LEU A 62 -2.83 -14.96 3.91
C LEU A 62 -2.00 -13.82 4.50
N LYS A 63 -1.41 -14.02 5.68
CA LYS A 63 -0.60 -13.00 6.34
C LYS A 63 0.61 -12.55 5.50
N PRO A 64 1.44 -13.45 4.95
CA PRO A 64 2.56 -13.05 4.11
C PRO A 64 2.14 -12.23 2.89
N LYS A 65 1.10 -12.65 2.17
CA LYS A 65 0.60 -11.95 0.96
C LYS A 65 0.11 -10.54 1.27
N MET A 66 -0.56 -10.36 2.41
CA MET A 66 -1.06 -9.06 2.82
C MET A 66 0.08 -8.12 3.22
N VAL A 67 1.11 -8.63 3.90
CA VAL A 67 2.33 -7.88 4.23
C VAL A 67 3.09 -7.49 2.97
N GLU A 68 3.25 -8.41 2.02
CA GLU A 68 3.86 -8.16 0.72
C GLU A 68 3.11 -7.05 -0.04
N SER A 69 1.79 -7.15 -0.13
CA SER A 69 0.94 -6.15 -0.80
C SER A 69 1.06 -4.77 -0.15
N ALA A 70 1.08 -4.69 1.18
CA ALA A 70 1.29 -3.44 1.91
C ALA A 70 2.66 -2.83 1.59
N GLY A 71 3.71 -3.66 1.55
CA GLY A 71 5.06 -3.25 1.15
C GLY A 71 5.12 -2.75 -0.30
N GLU A 72 4.43 -3.42 -1.22
CA GLU A 72 4.34 -2.96 -2.61
C GLU A 72 3.65 -1.60 -2.75
N MET A 73 2.60 -1.33 -1.97
CA MET A 73 1.93 -0.03 -2.00
C MET A 73 2.84 1.10 -1.54
N ASP A 74 3.63 0.88 -0.48
CA ASP A 74 4.62 1.86 -0.03
C ASP A 74 5.73 2.06 -1.07
N HIS A 75 6.28 0.96 -1.61
CA HIS A 75 7.32 1.02 -2.63
C HIS A 75 6.86 1.78 -3.88
N ARG A 76 5.70 1.40 -4.45
CA ARG A 76 5.13 2.06 -5.64
C ARG A 76 4.77 3.52 -5.36
N GLY A 77 4.30 3.83 -4.15
CA GLY A 77 4.05 5.21 -3.72
C GLY A 77 5.34 6.04 -3.75
N ARG A 78 6.45 5.53 -3.19
CA ARG A 78 7.75 6.23 -3.22
C ARG A 78 8.27 6.43 -4.64
N GLU A 79 8.16 5.41 -5.49
CA GLU A 79 8.59 5.50 -6.89
C GLU A 79 7.76 6.53 -7.68
N LEU A 80 6.44 6.58 -7.46
CA LEU A 80 5.59 7.60 -8.09
C LEU A 80 5.97 9.01 -7.66
N ARG A 81 6.25 9.21 -6.36
CA ARG A 81 6.71 10.50 -5.83
C ARG A 81 8.03 10.93 -6.48
N LYS A 82 8.99 10.02 -6.53
CA LYS A 82 10.31 10.25 -7.14
C LYS A 82 10.19 10.64 -8.62
N ARG A 83 9.31 9.99 -9.38
CA ARG A 83 9.05 10.32 -10.80
C ARG A 83 8.40 11.69 -10.97
N ALA A 84 7.47 12.06 -10.08
CA ALA A 84 6.89 13.41 -10.08
C ALA A 84 7.95 14.48 -9.80
N ASP A 85 8.84 14.24 -8.84
CA ASP A 85 9.91 15.18 -8.52
C ASP A 85 10.94 15.31 -9.66
N TRP A 86 11.24 14.22 -10.38
CA TRP A 86 12.06 14.26 -11.60
C TRP A 86 11.41 15.02 -12.75
N GLN A 87 10.11 14.87 -12.96
CA GLN A 87 9.39 15.60 -14.00
C GLN A 87 9.49 17.11 -13.77
N ASP A 88 9.29 17.58 -12.53
CA ASP A 88 9.43 19.01 -12.22
C ASP A 88 10.85 19.52 -12.49
N GLN A 89 11.88 18.74 -12.14
CA GLN A 89 13.27 19.09 -12.43
C GLN A 89 13.51 19.27 -13.93
N VAL A 90 13.04 18.32 -14.76
CA VAL A 90 13.19 18.37 -16.22
C VAL A 90 12.38 19.52 -16.82
N SER A 91 11.17 19.77 -16.34
CA SER A 91 10.33 20.87 -16.85
C SER A 91 10.81 22.25 -16.42
N SER A 92 11.62 22.34 -15.36
CA SER A 92 12.24 23.59 -14.88
C SER A 92 13.64 23.88 -15.42
N ALA A 93 14.23 22.94 -16.18
CA ALA A 93 15.54 23.05 -16.82
C ALA A 93 15.45 23.62 -18.23
#